data_AF-A0A1R3HNB8-F1
#
_entry.id   AF-A0A1R3HNB8-F1
#
_cell.length_a   1.000
_cell.length_b   1.000
_cell.length_c   1.000
_cell.angle_alpha   90.00
_cell.angle_beta   90.00
_cell.angle_gamma   90.00
#
_symmetry.space_group_name_H-M   'P 1'
#
loop_
_entity.id
_entity.type
_entity.pdbx_description
1 polymer ?
#
loop_
_entity_poly.entity_id
_entity_poly.type
_entity_poly.pdbx_seq_one_letter_code
_entity_poly.pdbx_strand_id
1 'polypeptide(L)'
;MAAEVGKKEEIMGKVKITGKSHVKPSKVIGRKECQLVTFDLPYLAFYYNQKLLFYKGGDFEEKVEKLKDGLRVVLEEFYQMAGKLGKDEEGVFRVDYDDDMDGVEVLEATAEGISVEELAADEGTTSLKDLIPFNNILNLEGLHRPLLSVQVTTLLTSSNLF
;
A
#
# COMPACT_ATOMS: atom_id res chain seq x y z
N MET A 1 4.42 35.67 0.11
CA MET A 1 5.44 34.60 0.18
C MET A 1 4.77 33.42 0.84
N ALA A 2 4.54 32.34 0.09
CA ALA A 2 3.85 31.16 0.58
C ALA A 2 4.85 30.27 1.33
N ALA A 3 4.50 29.89 2.55
CA ALA A 3 5.31 29.02 3.39
C ALA A 3 5.38 27.62 2.79
N GLU A 4 6.59 27.07 2.71
CA GLU A 4 6.87 25.70 2.30
C GLU A 4 6.16 24.73 3.26
N VAL A 5 5.32 23.86 2.69
CA VAL A 5 4.73 22.73 3.41
C VAL A 5 5.84 21.69 3.56
N GLY A 6 6.48 21.67 4.73
CA GLY A 6 7.46 20.65 5.08
C GLY A 6 6.83 19.25 5.02
N LYS A 7 7.38 18.38 4.17
CA LYS A 7 7.09 16.94 4.21
C LYS A 7 7.40 16.44 5.62
N LYS A 8 6.36 16.05 6.36
CA LYS A 8 6.50 15.45 7.68
C LYS A 8 7.00 14.02 7.46
N GLU A 9 8.27 13.77 7.78
CA GLU A 9 8.87 12.44 7.69
C GLU A 9 8.30 11.56 8.81
N GLU A 10 7.68 10.43 8.45
CA GLU A 10 7.16 9.45 9.40
C GLU A 10 8.17 8.29 9.47
N ILE A 11 8.70 8.05 10.68
CA ILE A 11 9.69 6.99 10.94
C ILE A 11 8.95 5.85 11.63
N MET A 12 8.91 4.69 10.97
CA MET A 12 8.38 3.44 11.52
C MET A 12 9.56 2.48 11.75
N GLY A 13 10.19 2.55 12.93
CA GLY A 13 11.34 1.72 13.26
C GLY A 13 12.57 2.01 12.38
N LYS A 14 13.17 0.97 11.80
CA LYS A 14 14.33 1.07 10.88
C LYS A 14 13.95 1.57 9.47
N VAL A 15 12.66 1.79 9.21
CA VAL A 15 12.11 2.16 7.91
C VAL A 15 11.72 3.63 7.90
N LYS A 16 12.24 4.37 6.93
CA LYS A 16 11.93 5.78 6.68
C LYS A 16 11.11 5.92 5.42
N ILE A 17 9.90 6.49 5.52
CA ILE A 17 9.08 6.84 4.36
C ILE A 17 9.65 8.11 3.71
N THR A 18 9.99 8.02 2.43
CA THR A 18 10.58 9.11 1.63
C THR A 18 9.57 9.73 0.66
N GLY A 19 8.53 8.97 0.30
CA GLY A 19 7.50 9.39 -0.64
C GLY A 19 6.14 8.77 -0.32
N LYS A 20 5.09 9.52 -0.61
CA LYS A 20 3.70 9.06 -0.58
C LYS A 20 3.00 9.59 -1.81
N SER A 21 2.34 8.70 -2.54
CA SER A 21 1.57 9.01 -3.73
C SER A 21 0.32 8.12 -3.77
N HIS A 22 -0.57 8.40 -4.72
CA HIS A 22 -1.70 7.52 -4.98
C HIS A 22 -1.80 7.20 -6.46
N VAL A 23 -2.31 6.01 -6.76
CA VAL A 23 -2.46 5.49 -8.12
C VAL A 23 -3.92 5.15 -8.37
N LYS A 24 -4.45 5.74 -9.44
CA LYS A 24 -5.80 5.50 -9.97
C LYS A 24 -5.71 4.71 -11.29
N PRO A 25 -6.82 4.13 -11.77
CA PRO A 25 -6.91 3.60 -13.14
C PRO A 25 -6.36 4.58 -14.19
N SER A 26 -5.74 4.08 -15.25
CA SER A 26 -5.19 4.92 -16.34
C SER A 26 -6.24 5.66 -17.17
N LYS A 27 -7.49 5.19 -17.15
CA LYS A 27 -8.62 5.83 -17.83
C LYS A 27 -9.75 6.10 -16.84
N VAL A 28 -10.59 7.07 -17.18
CA VAL A 28 -11.87 7.31 -16.49
C VAL A 28 -12.76 6.10 -16.70
N ILE A 29 -13.16 5.43 -15.62
CA ILE A 29 -14.03 4.25 -15.67
C ILE A 29 -15.43 4.51 -15.11
N GLY A 30 -15.63 5.69 -14.50
CA GLY A 30 -16.89 6.08 -13.88
C GLY A 30 -17.13 5.38 -12.55
N ARG A 31 -18.23 5.76 -11.89
CA ARG A 31 -18.67 5.12 -10.65
C ARG A 31 -18.90 3.63 -10.85
N LYS A 32 -18.34 2.83 -9.94
CA LYS A 32 -18.49 1.37 -9.88
C LYS A 32 -18.76 0.93 -8.45
N GLU A 33 -19.53 -0.14 -8.32
CA GLU A 33 -19.85 -0.73 -7.03
C GLU A 33 -19.68 -2.25 -7.11
N CYS A 34 -19.25 -2.87 -6.03
CA CYS A 34 -19.12 -4.31 -5.91
C CYS A 34 -19.67 -4.72 -4.55
N GLN A 35 -20.89 -5.24 -4.52
CA GLN A 35 -21.53 -5.70 -3.30
C GLN A 35 -20.76 -6.89 -2.71
N LEU A 36 -20.54 -6.87 -1.39
CA LEU A 36 -19.98 -8.01 -0.68
C LEU A 36 -21.06 -9.08 -0.49
N VAL A 37 -20.71 -10.33 -0.79
CA VAL A 37 -21.60 -11.47 -0.56
C VAL A 37 -21.37 -12.04 0.85
N THR A 38 -22.26 -12.94 1.29
CA THR A 38 -22.21 -13.53 2.63
C THR A 38 -20.84 -14.13 2.99
N PHE A 39 -20.11 -14.64 2.00
CA PHE A 39 -18.80 -15.26 2.22
C PHE A 39 -17.67 -14.25 2.47
N ASP A 40 -17.86 -12.98 2.06
CA ASP A 40 -16.88 -11.91 2.26
C ASP A 40 -16.99 -11.31 3.68
N LEU A 41 -18.20 -11.31 4.26
CA LEU A 41 -18.48 -10.60 5.52
C LEU A 41 -17.59 -11.01 6.70
N PRO A 42 -17.25 -12.31 6.92
CA PRO A 42 -16.33 -12.69 7.99
C PRO A 42 -14.95 -12.04 7.87
N TYR A 43 -14.49 -11.75 6.65
CA TYR A 43 -13.18 -11.14 6.42
C TYR A 43 -13.11 -9.68 6.88
N LEU A 44 -14.24 -8.99 7.07
CA LEU A 44 -14.26 -7.64 7.65
C LEU A 44 -13.65 -7.60 9.05
N ALA A 45 -13.78 -8.69 9.81
CA ALA A 45 -13.20 -8.85 11.14
C ALA A 45 -11.77 -9.39 11.14
N PHE A 46 -11.18 -9.66 9.97
CA PHE A 46 -9.78 -10.05 9.84
C PHE A 46 -8.90 -8.82 9.59
N TYR A 47 -7.61 -8.96 9.87
CA TYR A 47 -6.63 -7.94 9.51
C TYR A 47 -6.40 -7.90 7.99
N TYR A 48 -5.92 -6.74 7.51
CA TYR A 48 -5.45 -6.58 6.14
C TYR A 48 -4.45 -7.70 5.81
N ASN A 49 -4.61 -8.27 4.61
CA ASN A 49 -3.74 -9.33 4.15
C ASN A 49 -2.35 -8.77 3.84
N GLN A 50 -1.34 -9.22 4.58
CA GLN A 50 0.04 -8.78 4.43
C GLN A 50 0.83 -9.73 3.53
N LYS A 51 1.45 -9.17 2.49
CA LYS A 51 2.34 -9.92 1.58
C LYS A 51 3.62 -9.13 1.37
N LEU A 52 4.75 -9.84 1.43
CA LEU A 52 6.06 -9.27 1.18
C LEU A 52 6.76 -10.05 0.07
N LEU A 53 7.38 -9.33 -0.85
CA LEU A 53 8.12 -9.90 -1.96
C LEU A 53 9.48 -9.22 -2.04
N PHE A 54 10.53 -10.04 -2.16
CA PHE A 54 11.90 -9.57 -2.30
C PHE A 54 12.35 -9.71 -3.74
N TYR A 55 12.94 -8.64 -4.26
CA TYR A 55 13.50 -8.59 -5.59
C TYR A 55 14.96 -8.21 -5.52
N LYS A 56 15.76 -8.71 -6.47
CA LYS A 56 17.12 -8.21 -6.66
C LYS A 56 17.07 -6.70 -6.94
N GLY A 57 18.04 -5.96 -6.39
CA GLY A 57 18.17 -4.51 -6.53
C GLY A 57 18.29 -4.03 -7.99
N GLY A 58 18.38 -2.72 -8.16
CA GLY A 58 18.46 -2.03 -9.45
C GLY A 58 18.13 -0.56 -9.28
N ASP A 59 17.83 0.14 -10.38
CA ASP A 59 17.33 1.50 -10.33
C ASP A 59 15.97 1.54 -9.60
N PHE A 60 15.97 2.15 -8.41
CA PHE A 60 14.79 2.16 -7.54
C PHE A 60 13.69 3.06 -8.12
N GLU A 61 14.05 4.26 -8.56
CA GLU A 61 13.10 5.24 -9.09
C GLU A 61 12.43 4.71 -10.35
N GLU A 62 13.21 4.14 -11.28
CA GLU A 62 12.66 3.53 -12.50
C GLU A 62 11.69 2.37 -12.19
N LYS A 63 12.04 1.52 -11.22
CA LYS A 63 11.18 0.38 -10.82
C LYS A 63 9.89 0.84 -10.16
N VAL A 64 9.96 1.86 -9.30
CA VAL A 64 8.78 2.43 -8.64
C VAL A 64 7.82 3.00 -9.68
N GLU A 65 8.32 3.77 -10.64
CA GLU A 65 7.45 4.34 -11.69
C GLU A 65 6.85 3.26 -12.58
N LYS A 66 7.61 2.25 -12.99
CA LYS A 66 7.07 1.09 -13.73
C LYS A 66 6.01 0.32 -12.94
N LEU A 67 6.17 0.19 -11.62
CA LEU A 67 5.17 -0.43 -10.76
C LEU A 67 3.89 0.41 -10.73
N LYS A 68 4.01 1.73 -10.56
CA LYS A 68 2.85 2.64 -10.60
C LYS A 68 2.15 2.57 -11.95
N ASP A 69 2.88 2.54 -13.07
CA ASP A 69 2.30 2.39 -14.41
C ASP A 69 1.55 1.07 -14.60
N GLY A 70 2.15 -0.05 -14.19
CA GLY A 70 1.47 -1.34 -14.23
C GLY A 70 0.21 -1.36 -13.37
N LEU A 71 0.27 -0.73 -12.19
CA LEU A 71 -0.88 -0.61 -11.30
C LEU A 71 -2.01 0.24 -11.93
N ARG A 72 -1.69 1.36 -12.60
CA ARG A 72 -2.68 2.17 -13.33
C ARG A 72 -3.47 1.32 -14.34
N VAL A 73 -2.76 0.47 -15.09
CA VAL A 73 -3.37 -0.39 -16.12
C VAL A 73 -4.27 -1.47 -15.48
N VAL A 74 -3.76 -2.18 -14.47
CA VAL A 74 -4.51 -3.29 -13.85
C VAL A 74 -5.74 -2.78 -13.10
N LEU A 75 -5.69 -1.58 -12.51
CA LEU A 75 -6.82 -0.99 -11.79
C LEU A 75 -8.03 -0.67 -12.68
N GLU A 76 -7.88 -0.65 -14.01
CA GLU A 76 -9.04 -0.50 -14.91
C GLU A 76 -10.01 -1.68 -14.79
N GLU A 77 -9.48 -2.89 -14.59
CA GLU A 77 -10.25 -4.13 -14.42
C GLU A 77 -10.47 -4.48 -12.95
N PHE A 78 -9.52 -4.11 -12.07
CA PHE A 78 -9.55 -4.36 -10.63
C PHE A 78 -9.79 -3.10 -9.81
N TYR A 79 -10.77 -2.28 -10.25
CA TYR A 79 -11.09 -0.98 -9.66
C TYR A 79 -11.38 -1.03 -8.15
N GLN A 80 -11.86 -2.17 -7.65
CA GLN A 80 -12.17 -2.39 -6.23
C GLN A 80 -10.94 -2.11 -5.35
N MET A 81 -9.72 -2.35 -5.86
CA MET A 81 -8.49 -2.10 -5.10
C MET A 81 -8.18 -0.60 -4.93
N ALA A 82 -8.68 0.24 -5.84
CA ALA A 82 -8.60 1.70 -5.77
C ALA A 82 -9.82 2.34 -5.08
N GLY A 83 -10.80 1.53 -4.68
CA GLY A 83 -12.02 1.97 -4.03
C GLY A 83 -11.90 2.07 -2.52
N LYS A 84 -13.07 2.20 -1.86
CA LYS A 84 -13.24 2.17 -0.41
C LYS A 84 -14.38 1.24 -0.02
N LEU A 85 -14.34 0.73 1.20
CA LEU A 85 -15.48 0.02 1.75
C LEU A 85 -16.60 1.04 2.01
N GLY A 86 -17.83 0.67 1.66
CA GLY A 86 -19.03 1.46 1.84
C GLY A 86 -20.19 0.62 2.38
N LYS A 87 -21.29 1.29 2.71
CA LYS A 87 -22.57 0.67 3.09
C LYS A 87 -23.71 1.35 2.35
N ASP A 88 -24.77 0.62 2.04
CA ASP A 88 -26.05 1.21 1.63
C ASP A 88 -26.90 1.59 2.85
N GLU A 89 -28.08 2.12 2.55
CA GLU A 89 -29.09 2.53 3.54
C GLU A 89 -29.60 1.35 4.39
N GLU A 90 -29.51 0.12 3.86
CA GLU A 90 -29.89 -1.11 4.55
C GLU A 90 -28.71 -1.72 5.35
N GLY A 91 -27.53 -1.12 5.27
CA GLY A 91 -26.32 -1.55 5.96
C GLY A 91 -25.53 -2.65 5.26
N VAL A 92 -25.85 -2.97 4.00
CA VAL A 92 -25.14 -3.96 3.19
C VAL A 92 -23.80 -3.38 2.76
N PHE A 93 -22.72 -4.13 3.00
CA PHE A 93 -21.38 -3.72 2.62
C PHE A 93 -21.13 -3.88 1.12
N ARG A 94 -20.41 -2.91 0.55
CA ARG A 94 -19.94 -2.94 -0.83
C ARG A 94 -18.59 -2.23 -0.94
N VAL A 95 -17.85 -2.49 -2.01
CA VAL A 95 -16.72 -1.67 -2.41
C VAL A 95 -17.21 -0.64 -3.41
N ASP A 96 -16.99 0.63 -3.08
CA ASP A 96 -17.33 1.78 -3.92
C ASP A 96 -16.06 2.32 -4.58
N TYR A 97 -16.17 2.66 -5.86
CA TYR A 97 -15.14 3.38 -6.60
C TYR A 97 -15.77 4.55 -7.36
N ASP A 98 -15.07 5.68 -7.37
CA ASP A 98 -15.35 6.84 -8.22
C ASP A 98 -14.00 7.47 -8.66
N ASP A 99 -13.98 8.14 -9.80
CA ASP A 99 -12.76 8.71 -10.40
C ASP A 99 -12.17 9.85 -9.52
N ASP A 100 -12.98 10.45 -8.65
CA ASP A 100 -12.55 11.47 -7.68
C ASP A 100 -11.79 10.90 -6.47
N MET A 101 -11.93 9.60 -6.16
CA MET A 101 -11.25 8.94 -5.04
C MET A 101 -9.74 8.87 -5.23
N ASP A 102 -8.96 8.91 -4.15
CA ASP A 102 -7.49 8.96 -4.21
C ASP A 102 -6.86 7.75 -4.94
N GLY A 103 -7.47 6.56 -4.80
CA GLY A 103 -6.97 5.31 -5.38
C GLY A 103 -6.09 4.52 -4.41
N VAL A 104 -5.20 3.70 -4.96
CA VAL A 104 -4.26 2.88 -4.19
C VAL A 104 -3.16 3.76 -3.60
N GLU A 105 -2.87 3.62 -2.32
CA GLU A 105 -1.75 4.32 -1.69
C GLU A 105 -0.43 3.63 -2.07
N VAL A 106 0.55 4.42 -2.51
CA VAL A 106 1.90 3.95 -2.82
C VAL A 106 2.91 4.73 -1.99
N LEU A 107 3.62 4.00 -1.13
CA LEU A 107 4.68 4.51 -0.27
C LEU A 107 6.04 4.12 -0.82
N GLU A 108 6.96 5.07 -0.83
CA GLU A 108 8.37 4.86 -1.11
C GLU A 108 9.15 4.98 0.19
N ALA A 109 10.07 4.05 0.43
CA ALA A 109 10.77 3.98 1.69
C ALA A 109 12.22 3.52 1.54
N THR A 110 13.02 3.79 2.56
CA THR A 110 14.38 3.28 2.73
C THR A 110 14.50 2.60 4.09
N ALA A 111 15.11 1.43 4.14
CA ALA A 111 15.40 0.72 5.38
C ALA A 111 16.91 0.66 5.61
N GLU A 112 17.37 1.22 6.73
CA GLU A 112 18.76 1.15 7.16
C GLU A 112 18.95 -0.01 8.14
N GLY A 113 19.99 -0.81 7.92
CA GLY A 113 20.33 -1.91 8.82
C GLY A 113 19.31 -3.04 8.83
N ILE A 114 18.59 -3.25 7.72
CA ILE A 114 17.84 -4.47 7.42
C ILE A 114 18.49 -5.09 6.17
N SER A 115 19.23 -6.19 6.36
CA SER A 115 19.82 -6.93 5.25
C SER A 115 18.91 -8.07 4.78
N VAL A 116 19.09 -8.56 3.55
CA VAL A 116 18.31 -9.70 3.04
C VAL A 116 18.59 -10.95 3.89
N GLU A 117 19.81 -11.09 4.40
CA GLU A 117 20.23 -12.16 5.29
C GLU A 117 19.54 -12.08 6.66
N GLU A 118 19.39 -10.88 7.24
CA GLU A 118 18.64 -10.66 8.48
C GLU A 118 17.15 -11.03 8.30
N LEU A 119 16.57 -10.74 7.14
CA LEU A 119 15.18 -11.10 6.84
C LEU A 119 14.98 -12.60 6.58
N ALA A 120 16.03 -13.31 6.16
CA ALA A 120 16.01 -14.75 5.94
C ALA A 120 16.27 -15.57 7.22
N ALA A 121 16.72 -14.93 8.31
CA ALA A 121 16.94 -15.59 9.59
C ALA A 121 15.63 -15.79 10.36
N ASP A 122 15.56 -16.84 11.19
CA ASP A 122 14.34 -17.22 11.95
C ASP A 122 13.79 -16.10 12.86
N GLU A 123 14.65 -15.19 13.31
CA GLU A 123 14.31 -14.05 14.16
C GLU A 123 13.91 -12.78 13.36
N GLY A 124 14.04 -12.81 12.03
CA GLY A 124 13.82 -11.67 11.12
C GLY A 124 12.37 -11.21 11.01
N THR A 125 11.41 -11.99 11.51
CA THR A 125 9.97 -11.72 11.41
C THR A 125 9.52 -10.42 12.08
N THR A 126 10.24 -9.96 13.11
CA THR A 126 9.92 -8.68 13.77
C THR A 126 10.24 -7.49 12.86
N SER A 127 11.39 -7.52 12.17
CA SER A 127 11.79 -6.48 11.22
C SER A 127 10.92 -6.46 9.96
N LEU A 128 10.31 -7.59 9.57
CA LEU A 128 9.37 -7.65 8.44
C LEU A 128 8.12 -6.78 8.66
N LYS A 129 7.69 -6.59 9.91
CA LYS A 129 6.49 -5.81 10.23
C LYS A 129 6.65 -4.33 9.91
N ASP A 130 7.87 -3.81 9.96
CA ASP A 130 8.17 -2.40 9.63
C ASP A 130 8.17 -2.16 8.11
N LEU A 131 8.30 -3.22 7.30
CA LEU A 131 8.31 -3.15 5.83
C LEU A 131 6.90 -3.16 5.22
N ILE A 132 5.86 -3.17 6.05
CA ILE A 132 4.49 -3.45 5.62
C ILE A 132 3.55 -2.34 6.13
N PRO A 133 2.82 -1.62 5.24
CA PRO A 133 1.87 -0.60 5.66
C PRO A 133 0.64 -1.24 6.30
N PHE A 134 -0.03 -0.49 7.19
CA PHE A 134 -1.29 -0.90 7.82
C PHE A 134 -1.25 -2.27 8.51
N ASN A 135 -0.12 -2.61 9.15
CA ASN A 135 -0.03 -3.82 9.95
C ASN A 135 -1.01 -3.80 11.13
N ASN A 136 -1.65 -4.94 11.42
CA ASN A 136 -2.71 -5.11 12.43
C ASN A 136 -3.95 -4.21 12.26
N ILE A 137 -4.20 -3.69 11.05
CA ILE A 137 -5.41 -2.93 10.73
C ILE A 137 -6.50 -3.88 10.26
N LEU A 138 -7.72 -3.77 10.79
CA LEU A 138 -8.86 -4.59 10.39
C LEU A 138 -9.38 -4.19 9.01
N ASN A 139 -9.88 -5.15 8.23
CA ASN A 139 -10.49 -4.88 6.92
C ASN A 139 -11.67 -3.90 7.00
N LEU A 140 -12.38 -3.85 8.14
CA LEU A 140 -13.44 -2.87 8.40
C LEU A 140 -12.94 -1.41 8.36
N GLU A 141 -11.67 -1.16 8.65
CA GLU A 141 -11.07 0.18 8.56
C GLU A 141 -10.98 0.69 7.12
N GLY A 142 -11.23 -0.16 6.11
CA GLY A 142 -11.42 0.23 4.72
C GLY A 142 -12.58 1.20 4.49
N LEU A 143 -13.43 1.44 5.50
CA LEU A 143 -14.41 2.55 5.50
C LEU A 143 -13.75 3.93 5.55
N HIS A 144 -12.53 4.00 6.06
CA HIS A 144 -11.80 5.24 6.33
C HIS A 144 -10.39 5.25 5.73
N ARG A 145 -9.88 4.09 5.31
CA ARG A 145 -8.53 3.88 4.79
C ARG A 145 -8.57 3.29 3.38
N PRO A 146 -7.48 3.44 2.59
CA PRO A 146 -7.35 2.72 1.32
C PRO A 146 -7.53 1.21 1.49
N LEU A 147 -8.17 0.55 0.53
CA LEU A 147 -8.31 -0.92 0.53
C LEU A 147 -7.00 -1.62 0.15
N LEU A 148 -6.12 -0.93 -0.58
CA LEU A 148 -4.79 -1.39 -0.92
C LEU A 148 -3.76 -0.28 -0.63
N SER A 149 -2.65 -0.67 -0.01
CA SER A 149 -1.44 0.15 0.09
C SER A 149 -0.23 -0.70 -0.27
N VAL A 150 0.66 -0.12 -1.06
CA VAL A 150 1.88 -0.76 -1.54
C VAL A 150 3.07 0.07 -1.08
N GLN A 151 3.94 -0.54 -0.27
CA GLN A 151 5.21 0.06 0.10
C GLN A 151 6.35 -0.56 -0.71
N VAL A 152 7.11 0.27 -1.40
CA VAL A 152 8.34 -0.14 -2.09
C VAL A 152 9.52 0.38 -1.28
N THR A 153 10.33 -0.54 -0.76
CA THR A 153 11.42 -0.20 0.17
C THR A 153 12.78 -0.54 -0.45
N THR A 154 13.71 0.41 -0.47
CA THR A 154 15.12 0.11 -0.73
C THR A 154 15.77 -0.41 0.54
N LEU A 155 16.40 -1.59 0.46
CA LEU A 155 17.20 -2.15 1.54
C LEU A 155 18.66 -1.79 1.33
N LEU A 156 19.25 -1.06 2.28
CA LEU A 156 20.67 -0.74 2.25
C LEU A 156 21.46 -1.89 2.86
N THR A 157 22.29 -2.55 2.04
CA THR A 157 23.25 -3.57 2.52
C THR A 157 24.55 -2.89 2.93
N SER A 158 25.16 -3.39 4.00
CA SER A 158 26.40 -2.85 4.61
C SER A 158 27.62 -2.82 3.67
N SER A 159 27.51 -3.32 2.45
CA SER A 159 28.54 -3.33 1.41
C SER A 159 28.63 -2.05 0.57
N ASN A 160 27.72 -1.08 0.73
CA ASN A 160 27.78 0.23 0.04
C ASN A 160 28.31 1.37 0.93
N LEU A 161 28.97 1.04 2.03
CA LEU A 161 29.60 2.00 2.96
C LEU A 161 31.13 2.08 2.73
N PHE A 162 31.61 2.20 1.49
CA PHE A 162 33.00 2.58 1.18
C PHE A 162 33.09 3.31 -0.16
#